data_AF-A0A806J239-F1
#
_entry.id   AF-A0A806J239-F1
#
_cell.length_a   1.000
_cell.length_b   1.000
_cell.length_c   1.000
_cell.angle_alpha   90.00
_cell.angle_beta   90.00
_cell.angle_gamma   90.00
#
_symmetry.space_group_name_H-M   'P 1'
#
loop_
_entity.id
_entity.type
_entity.pdbx_description
1 polymer ?
#
loop_
_entity_poly.entity_id
_entity_poly.type
_entity_poly.pdbx_seq_one_letter_code
_entity_poly.pdbx_strand_id
1 'polypeptide(L)'
;MSRQAAFKLIIENIQMFDEASHLINDDFDSELFNAVDNVIKEFEFDFECKGKFNSAENRFSTFYPSYWLANSSDDTDANNCYAHYYFGFECDETGKKIHYWGITSLFSKVEGMVLGFYSWKKQFPKCGNKDWKEFMIEQNKKYPELGKLGFKFNTKGYDFYLPIKSLDPKLVIENYPDSLEDAMEPIRDALKTLKEAHPIFNEIVEAAKKKFGTN
;
A
#
# COMPACT_ATOMS: atom_id res chain seq x y z
N MET A 1 28.35 -11.39 9.18
CA MET A 1 28.47 -12.85 9.19
C MET A 1 29.27 -13.29 7.96
N SER A 2 30.23 -14.21 8.09
CA SER A 2 30.96 -14.72 6.92
C SER A 2 30.08 -15.67 6.11
N ARG A 3 30.38 -15.86 4.82
CA ARG A 3 29.66 -16.80 3.96
C ARG A 3 29.64 -18.20 4.58
N GLN A 4 30.79 -18.71 5.03
CA GLN A 4 30.90 -20.03 5.64
C GLN A 4 30.05 -20.18 6.92
N ALA A 5 29.99 -19.14 7.77
CA ALA A 5 29.16 -19.17 8.97
C ALA A 5 27.66 -19.20 8.64
N ALA A 6 27.23 -18.46 7.61
CA ALA A 6 25.84 -18.48 7.15
C ALA A 6 25.44 -19.86 6.60
N PHE A 7 26.28 -20.46 5.75
CA PHE A 7 26.03 -21.82 5.22
C PHE A 7 25.94 -22.87 6.33
N LYS A 8 26.81 -22.77 7.34
CA LYS A 8 26.77 -23.67 8.50
C LYS A 8 25.43 -23.56 9.22
N LEU A 9 24.97 -22.34 9.54
CA LEU A 9 23.68 -22.11 10.19
C LEU A 9 22.52 -22.68 9.36
N ILE A 10 22.53 -22.46 8.04
CA ILE A 10 21.50 -22.98 7.13
C ILE A 10 21.46 -24.51 7.17
N ILE A 11 22.60 -25.17 6.99
CA ILE A 11 22.67 -26.64 6.94
C ILE A 11 22.27 -27.26 8.28
N GLU A 12 22.75 -26.69 9.40
CA GLU A 12 22.46 -27.20 10.74
C GLU A 12 20.97 -27.04 11.13
N ASN A 13 20.23 -26.15 10.46
CA ASN A 13 18.84 -25.84 10.78
C ASN A 13 17.89 -26.04 9.59
N ILE A 14 18.31 -26.77 8.55
CA ILE A 14 17.59 -26.83 7.27
C ILE A 14 16.16 -27.35 7.41
N GLN A 15 15.94 -28.32 8.29
CA GLN A 15 14.60 -28.87 8.56
C GLN A 15 13.70 -27.81 9.20
N MET A 16 14.21 -27.04 10.17
CA MET A 16 13.43 -25.97 10.80
C MET A 16 13.06 -24.87 9.79
N PHE A 17 13.95 -24.55 8.85
CA PHE A 17 13.62 -23.59 7.78
C PHE A 17 12.54 -24.12 6.82
N ASP A 18 12.56 -25.42 6.51
CA ASP A 18 11.56 -26.08 5.69
C ASP A 18 10.17 -26.03 6.36
N GLU A 19 10.09 -26.46 7.63
CA GLU A 19 8.88 -26.42 8.44
C GLU A 19 8.35 -24.99 8.61
N ALA A 20 9.22 -24.03 8.92
CA ALA A 20 8.83 -22.62 9.02
C ALA A 20 8.30 -22.06 7.69
N SER A 21 8.85 -22.50 6.55
CA SER A 21 8.39 -22.03 5.23
C SER A 21 6.97 -22.51 4.92
N HIS A 22 6.61 -23.72 5.35
CA HIS A 22 5.24 -24.23 5.26
C HIS A 22 4.29 -23.43 6.14
N LEU A 23 4.63 -23.24 7.42
CA LEU A 23 3.81 -22.46 8.35
C LEU A 23 3.56 -21.02 7.88
N ILE A 24 4.58 -20.39 7.28
CA ILE A 24 4.44 -19.07 6.68
C ILE A 24 3.42 -19.11 5.53
N ASN A 25 3.61 -20.03 4.58
CA ASN A 25 2.80 -20.06 3.35
C ASN A 25 1.36 -20.50 3.59
N ASP A 26 1.13 -21.42 4.52
CA ASP A 26 -0.17 -22.06 4.72
C ASP A 26 -1.10 -21.19 5.58
N ASP A 27 -0.57 -20.60 6.66
CA ASP A 27 -1.40 -19.93 7.68
C ASP A 27 -0.96 -18.48 7.95
N PHE A 28 0.26 -18.30 8.46
CA PHE A 28 0.68 -17.05 9.12
C PHE A 28 0.64 -15.81 8.20
N ASP A 29 0.98 -16.01 6.92
CA ASP A 29 0.96 -14.94 5.93
C ASP A 29 -0.48 -14.43 5.69
N SER A 30 -1.45 -15.34 5.63
CA SER A 30 -2.86 -14.97 5.45
C SER A 30 -3.41 -14.23 6.68
N GLU A 31 -3.07 -14.67 7.89
CA GLU A 31 -3.53 -14.07 9.15
C GLU A 31 -3.03 -12.64 9.31
N LEU A 32 -1.74 -12.39 9.05
CA LEU A 32 -1.17 -11.04 9.09
C LEU A 32 -1.82 -10.09 8.08
N PHE A 33 -1.99 -10.55 6.83
CA PHE A 33 -2.58 -9.69 5.81
C PHE A 33 -4.08 -9.47 6.00
N ASN A 34 -4.80 -10.44 6.58
CA ASN A 34 -6.19 -10.23 7.01
C ASN A 34 -6.29 -9.18 8.11
N ALA A 35 -5.37 -9.19 9.09
CA ALA A 35 -5.33 -8.17 10.14
C ALA A 35 -5.04 -6.76 9.55
N VAL A 36 -4.17 -6.65 8.54
CA VAL A 36 -3.98 -5.39 7.79
C VAL A 36 -5.30 -4.95 7.13
N ASP A 37 -5.99 -5.85 6.44
CA ASP A 37 -7.25 -5.53 5.77
C ASP A 37 -8.35 -5.11 6.75
N ASN A 38 -8.45 -5.78 7.90
CA ASN A 38 -9.41 -5.43 8.96
C ASN A 38 -9.15 -4.03 9.51
N VAL A 39 -7.88 -3.69 9.79
CA VAL A 39 -7.47 -2.36 10.24
C VAL A 39 -7.90 -1.28 9.25
N ILE A 40 -7.79 -1.53 7.93
CA ILE A 40 -8.21 -0.55 6.91
C ILE A 40 -9.74 -0.44 6.84
N LYS A 41 -10.47 -1.57 6.89
CA LYS A 41 -11.94 -1.59 6.84
C LYS A 41 -12.57 -0.84 8.02
N GLU A 42 -12.00 -1.00 9.20
CA GLU A 42 -12.50 -0.42 10.44
C GLU A 42 -12.05 1.03 10.66
N PHE A 43 -11.12 1.54 9.85
CA PHE A 43 -10.61 2.89 10.02
C PHE A 43 -11.67 3.95 9.68
N GLU A 44 -11.91 4.87 10.61
CA GLU A 44 -12.91 5.91 10.48
C GLU A 44 -12.41 7.10 9.62
N PHE A 45 -12.68 7.01 8.32
CA PHE A 45 -12.51 8.13 7.39
C PHE A 45 -13.66 9.14 7.47
N ASP A 46 -13.41 10.37 7.03
CA ASP A 46 -14.45 11.41 6.88
C ASP A 46 -15.24 11.27 5.56
N PHE A 47 -15.08 10.13 4.87
CA PHE A 47 -15.75 9.78 3.63
C PHE A 47 -16.20 8.32 3.68
N GLU A 48 -17.24 8.00 2.92
CA GLU A 48 -17.65 6.61 2.71
C GLU A 48 -16.56 5.89 1.90
N CYS A 49 -15.93 4.89 2.52
CA CYS A 49 -14.87 4.10 1.92
C CYS A 49 -15.46 2.89 1.18
N LYS A 50 -15.03 2.68 -0.06
CA LYS A 50 -15.30 1.50 -0.90
C LYS A 50 -13.98 0.87 -1.30
N GLY A 51 -14.00 -0.39 -1.75
CA GLY A 51 -12.80 -1.04 -2.23
C GLY A 51 -12.83 -2.55 -2.16
N LYS A 52 -11.68 -3.12 -2.46
CA LYS A 52 -11.39 -4.55 -2.37
C LYS A 52 -10.25 -4.76 -1.38
N PHE A 53 -10.57 -5.43 -0.28
CA PHE A 53 -9.66 -5.73 0.81
C PHE A 53 -9.33 -7.22 0.79
N ASN A 54 -8.25 -7.59 0.12
CA ASN A 54 -7.85 -8.98 -0.06
C ASN A 54 -6.32 -9.15 -0.17
N SER A 55 -5.60 -8.50 0.74
CA SER A 55 -4.15 -8.60 0.88
C SER A 55 -3.70 -10.04 1.13
N ALA A 56 -4.51 -10.88 1.78
CA ALA A 56 -4.16 -12.29 1.98
C ALA A 56 -4.05 -13.06 0.65
N GLU A 57 -4.88 -12.71 -0.34
CA GLU A 57 -4.91 -13.38 -1.64
C GLU A 57 -3.94 -12.75 -2.65
N ASN A 58 -3.95 -11.42 -2.75
CA ASN A 58 -3.23 -10.70 -3.81
C ASN A 58 -2.03 -9.91 -3.30
N ARG A 59 -1.78 -9.92 -1.98
CA ARG A 59 -0.71 -9.16 -1.31
C ARG A 59 -0.83 -7.63 -1.46
N PHE A 60 -2.00 -7.16 -1.87
CA PHE A 60 -2.36 -5.76 -1.86
C PHE A 60 -3.86 -5.60 -1.64
N SER A 61 -4.25 -4.42 -1.17
CA SER A 61 -5.64 -4.00 -1.05
C SER A 61 -5.82 -2.65 -1.70
N THR A 62 -7.00 -2.40 -2.28
CA THR A 62 -7.34 -1.13 -2.92
C THR A 62 -8.61 -0.56 -2.34
N PHE A 63 -8.65 0.74 -2.11
CA PHE A 63 -9.79 1.41 -1.49
C PHE A 63 -9.85 2.88 -1.88
N TYR A 64 -11.03 3.49 -1.81
CA TYR A 64 -11.26 4.84 -2.29
C TYR A 64 -12.54 5.45 -1.68
N PRO A 65 -12.65 6.79 -1.64
CA PRO A 65 -13.91 7.46 -1.36
C PRO A 65 -14.95 7.18 -2.44
N SER A 66 -16.20 6.95 -2.06
CA SER A 66 -17.29 6.63 -3.01
C SER A 66 -17.50 7.70 -4.08
N TYR A 67 -17.23 8.97 -3.79
CA TYR A 67 -17.33 10.07 -4.78
C TYR A 67 -16.19 10.10 -5.83
N TRP A 68 -15.21 9.19 -5.74
CA TRP A 68 -14.22 8.96 -6.80
C TRP A 68 -14.64 7.90 -7.83
N LEU A 69 -15.79 7.25 -7.66
CA LEU A 69 -16.35 6.37 -8.68
C LEU A 69 -16.60 7.14 -9.98
N ALA A 70 -16.04 6.64 -11.08
CA ALA A 70 -16.23 7.17 -12.43
C ALA A 70 -17.44 6.51 -13.12
N ASN A 71 -17.78 5.29 -12.71
CA ASN A 71 -18.98 4.58 -13.14
C ASN A 71 -19.51 3.69 -12.00
N SER A 72 -20.72 3.15 -12.16
CA SER A 72 -21.41 2.35 -11.15
C SER A 72 -21.48 0.85 -11.48
N SER A 73 -20.62 0.32 -12.38
CA SER A 73 -20.75 -1.07 -12.82
C SER A 73 -20.29 -2.08 -11.78
N ASP A 74 -19.22 -1.76 -11.06
CA ASP A 74 -18.69 -2.52 -9.92
C ASP A 74 -17.99 -1.50 -9.01
N ASP A 75 -18.57 -1.24 -7.84
CA ASP A 75 -18.09 -0.27 -6.86
C ASP A 75 -17.00 -0.83 -5.93
N THR A 76 -16.47 -2.01 -6.26
CA THR A 76 -15.28 -2.60 -5.62
C THR A 76 -14.07 -2.63 -6.56
N ASP A 77 -14.27 -2.48 -7.87
CA ASP A 77 -13.19 -2.48 -8.86
C ASP A 77 -12.51 -1.10 -8.94
N ALA A 78 -11.25 -1.02 -8.50
CA ALA A 78 -10.44 0.17 -8.59
C ALA A 78 -10.19 0.66 -10.05
N ASN A 79 -10.47 -0.16 -11.07
CA ASN A 79 -10.45 0.31 -12.45
C ASN A 79 -11.62 1.25 -12.78
N ASN A 80 -12.69 1.25 -11.98
CA ASN A 80 -13.90 2.06 -12.18
C ASN A 80 -13.86 3.41 -11.46
N CYS A 81 -12.74 3.79 -10.86
CA CYS A 81 -12.57 5.07 -10.15
C CYS A 81 -11.58 6.00 -10.87
N TYR A 82 -11.68 7.31 -10.61
CA TYR A 82 -10.69 8.30 -11.08
C TYR A 82 -9.34 8.18 -10.37
N ALA A 83 -9.36 7.70 -9.13
CA ALA A 83 -8.19 7.40 -8.32
C ALA A 83 -8.55 6.45 -7.19
N HIS A 84 -7.56 5.75 -6.67
CA HIS A 84 -7.68 4.90 -5.50
C HIS A 84 -6.42 4.97 -4.63
N TYR A 85 -6.59 4.54 -3.39
CA TYR A 85 -5.51 4.21 -2.49
C TYR A 85 -5.22 2.71 -2.56
N TYR A 86 -3.98 2.34 -2.23
CA TYR A 86 -3.60 0.95 -2.08
C TYR A 86 -2.65 0.73 -0.91
N PHE A 87 -2.72 -0.46 -0.31
CA PHE A 87 -1.63 -1.02 0.48
C PHE A 87 -0.89 -2.03 -0.37
N GLY A 88 0.43 -1.91 -0.44
CA GLY A 88 1.29 -2.81 -1.22
C GLY A 88 2.73 -2.75 -0.72
N PHE A 89 3.70 -3.04 -1.59
CA PHE A 89 5.12 -3.09 -1.22
C PHE A 89 5.96 -2.01 -1.90
N GLU A 90 6.99 -1.55 -1.20
CA GLU A 90 7.94 -0.58 -1.75
C GLU A 90 8.73 -1.14 -2.97
N CYS A 91 8.82 -2.46 -3.14
CA CYS A 91 9.42 -3.04 -4.35
C CYS A 91 8.66 -2.69 -5.62
N ASP A 92 7.33 -2.56 -5.56
CA ASP A 92 6.51 -2.24 -6.72
C ASP A 92 6.71 -0.78 -7.14
N GLU A 93 7.01 0.08 -6.16
CA GLU A 93 7.35 1.49 -6.38
C GLU A 93 8.76 1.69 -6.94
N THR A 94 9.71 0.91 -6.43
CA THR A 94 11.15 1.12 -6.69
C THR A 94 11.69 0.20 -7.79
N GLY A 95 11.03 -0.92 -8.05
CA GLY A 95 11.48 -2.01 -8.91
C GLY A 95 12.55 -2.90 -8.28
N LYS A 96 12.75 -2.84 -6.95
CA LYS A 96 13.77 -3.61 -6.23
C LYS A 96 13.09 -4.63 -5.32
N LYS A 97 13.00 -5.88 -5.77
CA LYS A 97 12.55 -6.98 -4.92
C LYS A 97 13.71 -7.51 -4.11
N ILE A 98 13.67 -7.34 -2.80
CA ILE A 98 14.77 -7.70 -1.89
C ILE A 98 14.41 -8.94 -1.07
N HIS A 99 13.12 -9.15 -0.79
CA HIS A 99 12.67 -10.24 0.08
C HIS A 99 12.17 -11.47 -0.69
N TYR A 100 12.45 -12.63 -0.11
CA TYR A 100 11.94 -13.91 -0.61
C TYR A 100 10.47 -14.11 -0.20
N TRP A 101 10.18 -14.04 1.11
CA TRP A 101 8.81 -14.08 1.64
C TRP A 101 8.19 -12.70 1.70
N GLY A 102 6.91 -12.57 1.30
CA GLY A 102 6.16 -11.31 1.31
C GLY A 102 6.03 -10.69 2.70
N ILE A 103 5.79 -11.52 3.74
CA ILE A 103 5.71 -11.06 5.14
C ILE A 103 6.98 -10.37 5.62
N THR A 104 8.14 -10.62 5.01
CA THR A 104 9.40 -9.98 5.42
C THR A 104 9.30 -8.46 5.32
N SER A 105 8.53 -7.95 4.36
CA SER A 105 8.29 -6.51 4.19
C SER A 105 7.53 -5.88 5.36
N LEU A 106 6.79 -6.66 6.15
CA LEU A 106 6.15 -6.15 7.37
C LEU A 106 7.15 -5.91 8.50
N PHE A 107 8.30 -6.61 8.50
CA PHE A 107 9.28 -6.57 9.59
C PHE A 107 10.63 -5.92 9.20
N SER A 108 10.84 -5.67 7.91
CA SER A 108 12.12 -5.19 7.38
C SER A 108 12.24 -3.66 7.41
N LYS A 109 13.46 -3.19 7.66
CA LYS A 109 13.85 -1.77 7.56
C LYS A 109 14.42 -1.38 6.19
N VAL A 110 14.60 -2.35 5.29
CA VAL A 110 15.26 -2.16 3.99
C VAL A 110 14.26 -1.94 2.86
N GLU A 111 13.16 -2.68 2.89
CA GLU A 111 12.03 -2.60 1.97
C GLU A 111 10.81 -2.98 2.80
N GLY A 112 9.79 -2.11 2.79
CA GLY A 112 8.61 -2.23 3.64
C GLY A 112 7.29 -2.20 2.88
N MET A 113 6.21 -2.20 3.64
CA MET A 113 4.88 -1.87 3.13
C MET A 113 4.80 -0.39 2.75
N VAL A 114 3.91 -0.07 1.81
CA VAL A 114 3.56 1.30 1.44
C VAL A 114 2.06 1.49 1.43
N LEU A 115 1.63 2.72 1.71
CA LEU A 115 0.29 3.22 1.40
C LEU A 115 0.42 4.17 0.22
N GLY A 116 -0.18 3.84 -0.92
CA GLY A 116 -0.08 4.64 -2.13
C GLY A 116 -1.38 5.30 -2.56
N PHE A 117 -1.25 6.33 -3.38
CA PHE A 117 -2.31 7.01 -4.11
C PHE A 117 -2.04 6.86 -5.60
N TYR A 118 -2.94 6.19 -6.30
CA TYR A 118 -2.88 5.99 -7.74
C TYR A 118 -4.06 6.66 -8.43
N SER A 119 -3.78 7.56 -9.38
CA SER A 119 -4.84 8.13 -10.22
C SER A 119 -4.93 7.42 -11.57
N TRP A 120 -6.13 6.91 -11.87
CA TRP A 120 -6.37 6.04 -13.02
C TRP A 120 -6.52 6.85 -14.30
N LYS A 121 -5.38 7.09 -14.97
CA LYS A 121 -5.31 7.84 -16.24
C LYS A 121 -6.34 7.39 -17.29
N LYS A 122 -6.73 6.10 -17.32
CA LYS A 122 -7.70 5.61 -18.31
C LYS A 122 -9.10 6.22 -18.15
N GLN A 123 -9.44 6.80 -17.00
CA GLN A 123 -10.69 7.57 -16.83
C GLN A 123 -10.66 8.96 -17.50
N PHE A 124 -9.50 9.38 -18.03
CA PHE A 124 -9.29 10.67 -18.66
C PHE A 124 -8.95 10.46 -20.15
N PRO A 125 -9.93 10.19 -21.03
CA PRO A 125 -9.71 9.73 -22.40
C PRO A 125 -8.95 10.74 -23.27
N LYS A 126 -9.08 12.04 -22.98
CA LYS A 126 -8.41 13.12 -23.71
C LYS A 126 -6.97 13.36 -23.25
N CYS A 127 -6.48 12.61 -22.26
CA CYS A 127 -5.14 12.80 -21.69
C CYS A 127 -4.10 11.89 -22.37
N GLY A 128 -3.08 12.47 -22.98
CA GLY A 128 -1.90 11.74 -23.44
C GLY A 128 -1.00 11.28 -22.28
N ASN A 129 -0.12 10.30 -22.50
CA ASN A 129 0.85 9.89 -21.48
C ASN A 129 1.80 11.03 -21.08
N LYS A 130 2.18 11.87 -22.05
CA LYS A 130 3.01 13.05 -21.83
C LYS A 130 2.28 14.08 -20.97
N ASP A 131 1.03 14.40 -21.31
CA ASP A 131 0.23 15.38 -20.57
C ASP A 131 -0.03 14.93 -19.13
N TRP A 132 -0.25 13.62 -18.93
CA TRP A 132 -0.43 13.03 -17.60
C TRP A 132 0.83 13.17 -16.75
N LYS A 133 1.98 12.81 -17.32
CA LYS A 133 3.29 12.97 -16.68
C LYS A 133 3.51 14.42 -16.25
N GLU A 134 3.33 15.36 -17.17
CA GLU A 134 3.53 16.78 -16.91
C GLU A 134 2.57 17.26 -15.82
N PHE A 135 1.30 16.86 -15.88
CA PHE A 135 0.30 17.17 -14.87
C PHE A 135 0.67 16.66 -13.47
N MET A 136 1.09 15.40 -13.33
CA MET A 136 1.44 14.83 -12.02
C MET A 136 2.72 15.45 -11.45
N ILE A 137 3.70 15.79 -12.30
CA ILE A 137 4.89 16.54 -11.89
C ILE A 137 4.50 17.95 -11.41
N GLU A 138 3.56 18.61 -12.10
CA GLU A 138 3.01 19.91 -11.67
C GLU A 138 2.31 19.78 -10.31
N GLN A 139 1.49 18.74 -10.09
CA GLN A 139 0.82 18.51 -8.81
C GLN A 139 1.81 18.29 -7.67
N ASN A 140 2.86 17.48 -7.89
CA ASN A 140 3.91 17.26 -6.89
C ASN A 140 4.64 18.57 -6.52
N LYS A 141 4.86 19.48 -7.48
CA LYS A 141 5.44 20.80 -7.19
C LYS A 141 4.46 21.73 -6.48
N LYS A 142 3.17 21.62 -6.80
CA LYS A 142 2.10 22.45 -6.24
C LYS A 142 1.82 22.13 -4.77
N TYR A 143 1.96 20.88 -4.37
CA TYR A 143 1.63 20.39 -3.02
C TYR A 143 2.85 19.82 -2.27
N PRO A 144 3.84 20.66 -1.91
CA PRO A 144 4.98 20.22 -1.11
C PRO A 144 4.58 19.70 0.29
N GLU A 145 3.37 20.01 0.75
CA GLU A 145 2.76 19.50 1.99
C GLU A 145 2.72 17.97 2.03
N LEU A 146 2.48 17.30 0.90
CA LEU A 146 2.51 15.83 0.83
C LEU A 146 3.89 15.29 1.23
N GLY A 147 4.96 15.95 0.80
CA GLY A 147 6.33 15.61 1.20
C GLY A 147 6.60 15.84 2.69
N LYS A 148 5.99 16.87 3.28
CA LYS A 148 6.09 17.13 4.73
C LYS A 148 5.36 16.06 5.56
N LEU A 149 4.28 15.49 5.01
CA LEU A 149 3.56 14.34 5.58
C LEU A 149 4.28 13.00 5.35
N GLY A 150 5.40 12.99 4.63
CA GLY A 150 6.22 11.80 4.39
C GLY A 150 5.92 11.05 3.10
N PHE A 151 4.97 11.53 2.28
CA PHE A 151 4.75 10.95 0.95
C PHE A 151 5.95 11.20 0.03
N LYS A 152 6.32 10.18 -0.73
CA LYS A 152 7.30 10.22 -1.81
C LYS A 152 6.56 10.25 -3.15
N PHE A 153 7.12 10.94 -4.13
CA PHE A 153 6.60 10.94 -5.49
C PHE A 153 7.37 9.93 -6.36
N ASN A 154 6.66 8.97 -6.96
CA ASN A 154 7.25 8.01 -7.88
C ASN A 154 7.32 8.61 -9.29
N THR A 155 8.53 8.89 -9.77
CA THR A 155 8.70 9.48 -11.12
C THR A 155 8.51 8.48 -12.27
N LYS A 156 8.43 7.18 -11.97
CA LYS A 156 8.14 6.13 -12.97
C LYS A 156 6.62 5.91 -13.11
N GLY A 157 5.93 5.74 -11.98
CA GLY A 157 4.48 5.53 -11.92
C GLY A 157 3.65 6.82 -12.04
N TYR A 158 4.26 7.97 -11.72
CA TYR A 158 3.59 9.27 -11.56
C TYR A 158 2.48 9.25 -10.50
N ASP A 159 2.77 8.59 -9.39
CA ASP A 159 1.92 8.41 -8.22
C ASP A 159 2.64 8.89 -6.95
N PHE A 160 1.93 8.81 -5.82
CA PHE A 160 2.48 9.14 -4.50
C PHE A 160 2.38 7.93 -3.59
N TYR A 161 3.38 7.70 -2.76
CA TYR A 161 3.35 6.63 -1.76
C TYR A 161 3.99 7.05 -0.44
N LEU A 162 3.44 6.56 0.66
CA LEU A 162 3.91 6.74 2.01
C LEU A 162 4.54 5.42 2.48
N PRO A 163 5.86 5.37 2.72
CA PRO A 163 6.49 4.22 3.35
C PRO A 163 5.96 4.02 4.76
N ILE A 164 5.60 2.78 5.09
CA ILE A 164 5.08 2.40 6.39
C ILE A 164 6.22 1.84 7.24
N LYS A 165 6.23 2.19 8.53
CA LYS A 165 7.19 1.61 9.47
C LYS A 165 6.96 0.11 9.62
N SER A 166 8.03 -0.64 9.84
CA SER A 166 7.94 -2.07 10.16
C SER A 166 7.13 -2.30 11.43
N LEU A 167 6.40 -3.41 11.48
CA LEU A 167 5.74 -3.91 12.68
C LEU A 167 6.79 -4.25 13.75
N ASP A 168 6.40 -4.11 15.02
CA ASP A 168 7.21 -4.61 16.14
C ASP A 168 7.01 -6.13 16.25
N PRO A 169 8.06 -6.95 16.04
CA PRO A 169 7.94 -8.39 16.14
C PRO A 169 7.43 -8.87 17.50
N LYS A 170 7.75 -8.15 18.59
CA LYS A 170 7.29 -8.52 19.93
C LYS A 170 5.79 -8.34 20.07
N LEU A 171 5.25 -7.22 19.59
CA LEU A 171 3.80 -6.99 19.62
C LEU A 171 3.07 -8.00 18.75
N VAL A 172 3.61 -8.35 17.58
CA VAL A 172 2.99 -9.40 16.74
C VAL A 172 2.98 -10.74 17.46
N ILE A 173 4.08 -11.15 18.11
CA ILE A 173 4.15 -12.41 18.86
C ILE A 173 3.16 -12.40 20.05
N GLU A 174 3.06 -11.30 20.79
CA GLU A 174 2.19 -11.16 21.95
C GLU A 174 0.69 -11.20 21.61
N ASN A 175 0.34 -10.76 20.39
CA ASN A 175 -1.04 -10.67 19.92
C ASN A 175 -1.44 -11.82 18.98
N TYR A 176 -0.53 -12.74 18.68
CA TYR A 176 -0.82 -13.88 17.82
C TYR A 176 -1.50 -15.03 18.58
N PRO A 177 -2.58 -15.63 18.06
CA PRO A 177 -3.30 -15.28 16.83
C PRO A 177 -4.49 -14.33 17.05
N ASP A 178 -4.94 -14.15 18.29
CA ASP A 178 -6.29 -13.69 18.59
C ASP A 178 -6.52 -12.17 18.47
N SER A 179 -5.47 -11.35 18.47
CA SER A 179 -5.58 -9.87 18.52
C SER A 179 -4.56 -9.16 17.63
N LEU A 180 -4.19 -9.77 16.49
CA LEU A 180 -3.14 -9.25 15.59
C LEU A 180 -3.32 -7.78 15.18
N GLU A 181 -4.56 -7.28 15.07
CA GLU A 181 -4.88 -5.89 14.78
C GLU A 181 -4.30 -4.90 15.80
N ASP A 182 -4.05 -5.31 17.04
CA ASP A 182 -3.42 -4.51 18.09
C ASP A 182 -1.92 -4.27 17.82
N ALA A 183 -1.28 -5.13 17.03
CA ALA A 183 0.10 -4.96 16.59
C ALA A 183 0.23 -4.06 15.33
N MET A 184 -0.90 -3.63 14.73
CA MET A 184 -0.93 -2.91 13.45
C MET A 184 -0.89 -1.38 13.59
N GLU A 185 -0.36 -0.84 14.69
CA GLU A 185 -0.24 0.61 14.87
C GLU A 185 0.48 1.32 13.70
N PRO A 186 1.54 0.76 13.07
CA PRO A 186 2.14 1.37 11.89
C PRO A 186 1.17 1.57 10.72
N ILE A 187 0.21 0.65 10.54
CA ILE A 187 -0.84 0.74 9.53
C ILE A 187 -1.82 1.85 9.92
N ARG A 188 -2.24 1.91 11.19
CA ARG A 188 -3.14 2.96 11.70
C ARG A 188 -2.53 4.34 11.56
N ASP A 189 -1.24 4.50 11.85
CA ASP A 189 -0.51 5.76 11.66
C ASP A 189 -0.45 6.19 10.18
N ALA A 190 -0.25 5.25 9.26
CA ALA A 190 -0.30 5.52 7.83
C ALA A 190 -1.71 6.00 7.40
N LEU A 191 -2.77 5.38 7.94
CA LEU A 191 -4.16 5.76 7.66
C LEU A 191 -4.53 7.13 8.25
N LYS A 192 -4.05 7.47 9.46
CA LYS A 192 -4.18 8.82 10.03
C LYS A 192 -3.51 9.87 9.14
N THR A 193 -2.30 9.57 8.65
CA THR A 193 -1.55 10.44 7.73
C THR A 193 -2.28 10.58 6.39
N LEU A 194 -2.85 9.50 5.88
CA LEU A 194 -3.69 9.51 4.68
C LEU A 194 -4.92 10.41 4.88
N LYS A 195 -5.60 10.29 6.02
CA LYS A 195 -6.77 11.11 6.34
C LYS A 195 -6.44 12.60 6.30
N GLU A 196 -5.30 13.00 6.84
CA GLU A 196 -4.80 14.38 6.76
C GLU A 196 -4.46 14.81 5.32
N ALA A 197 -3.85 13.93 4.53
CA ALA A 197 -3.48 14.20 3.14
C ALA A 197 -4.68 14.16 2.16
N HIS A 198 -5.79 13.53 2.54
CA HIS A 198 -6.92 13.25 1.66
C HIS A 198 -7.46 14.49 0.93
N PRO A 199 -7.67 15.66 1.57
CA PRO A 199 -8.15 16.86 0.88
C PRO A 199 -7.25 17.27 -0.30
N ILE A 200 -5.93 17.13 -0.16
CA ILE A 200 -4.97 17.45 -1.24
C ILE A 200 -5.13 16.45 -2.40
N PHE A 201 -5.22 15.15 -2.10
CA PHE A 201 -5.44 14.15 -3.14
C PHE A 201 -6.77 14.37 -3.88
N ASN A 202 -7.81 14.80 -3.15
CA ASN A 202 -9.07 15.16 -3.78
C ASN A 202 -8.92 16.37 -4.72
N GLU A 203 -8.17 17.41 -4.34
CA GLU A 203 -7.89 18.52 -5.24
C GLU A 203 -7.14 18.09 -6.50
N ILE A 204 -6.21 17.13 -6.39
CA ILE A 204 -5.48 16.55 -7.54
C ILE A 204 -6.47 15.87 -8.49
N VAL A 205 -7.39 15.05 -7.96
CA VAL A 205 -8.41 14.36 -8.76
C VAL A 205 -9.34 15.37 -9.45
N GLU A 206 -9.81 16.39 -8.74
CA GLU A 206 -10.68 17.43 -9.32
C GLU A 206 -9.95 18.27 -10.38
N ALA A 207 -8.66 18.56 -10.17
CA ALA A 207 -7.84 19.24 -11.17
C ALA A 207 -7.67 18.39 -12.45
N ALA A 208 -7.51 17.06 -12.30
CA ALA A 208 -7.43 16.14 -13.43
C ALA A 208 -8.75 16.11 -14.21
N LYS A 209 -9.90 15.99 -13.52
CA LYS A 209 -11.25 16.06 -14.12
C LYS A 209 -11.44 17.36 -14.90
N LYS A 210 -11.06 18.50 -14.32
CA LYS A 210 -11.17 19.81 -14.97
C LYS A 210 -10.25 19.96 -16.20
N LYS A 211 -9.00 19.48 -16.12
CA LYS A 211 -7.99 19.62 -17.18
C LYS A 211 -8.27 18.71 -18.37
N PHE A 212 -8.66 17.47 -18.12
CA PHE A 212 -8.76 16.44 -19.15
C PHE A 212 -10.20 16.03 -19.50
N GLY A 213 -11.18 16.45 -18.72
CA GLY A 213 -12.55 15.94 -18.81
C GLY A 213 -12.65 14.50 -18.35
N THR A 214 -13.88 14.04 -18.13
CA THR A 214 -14.18 12.66 -17.76
C THR A 214 -14.83 11.92 -18.92
N ASN A 215 -14.79 10.59 -18.88
CA ASN A 215 -15.75 9.78 -19.64
C ASN A 215 -17.18 10.01 -19.15
#